data_AF-A0AAV0NRT1-F1
#
_entry.id   AF-A0AAV0NRT1-F1
#
_cell.length_a   1.000
_cell.length_b   1.000
_cell.length_c   1.000
_cell.angle_alpha   90.00
_cell.angle_beta   90.00
_cell.angle_gamma   90.00
#
_symmetry.space_group_name_H-M   'P 1'
#
loop_
_entity.id
_entity.type
_entity.pdbx_description
1 polymer ?
#
loop_
_entity_poly.entity_id
_entity_poly.type
_entity_poly.pdbx_seq_one_letter_code
_entity_poly.pdbx_strand_id
1 'polypeptide(L)'
;FGLLGWWGTLGNAFGAPSLPGLGPSTSLPQALSNPRRDGYGTLYREGTAALLNSMVTNRFAFTTNQVRESFVSALGSNKAAAAQGRVFQMANEGRLKPRN
;
A
#
# COMPACT_ATOMS: atom_id res chain seq x y z
N PHE A 1 -12.39 18.92 -11.44
CA PHE A 1 -11.25 17.97 -11.49
C PHE A 1 -11.49 16.92 -10.41
N GLY A 2 -12.13 15.82 -10.81
CA GLY A 2 -12.79 14.87 -9.91
C GLY A 2 -11.83 13.93 -9.19
N LEU A 3 -12.33 13.29 -8.14
CA LEU A 3 -11.65 12.34 -7.24
C LEU A 3 -10.62 11.41 -7.91
N LEU A 4 -10.82 11.01 -9.16
CA LEU A 4 -9.88 10.19 -9.94
C LEU A 4 -8.49 10.83 -10.14
N GLY A 5 -8.40 12.17 -10.24
CA GLY A 5 -7.13 12.89 -10.37
C GLY A 5 -6.32 12.99 -9.08
N TRP A 6 -7.00 12.95 -7.92
CA TRP A 6 -6.33 12.95 -6.60
C TRP A 6 -5.50 11.68 -6.40
N TRP A 7 -5.99 10.51 -6.84
CA TRP A 7 -5.30 9.23 -6.71
C TRP A 7 -4.14 9.01 -7.69
N GLY A 8 -3.85 9.95 -8.60
CA GLY A 8 -2.88 9.76 -9.68
C GLY A 8 -1.45 9.44 -9.21
N THR A 9 -1.09 9.80 -7.98
CA THR A 9 0.20 9.48 -7.36
C THR A 9 0.02 8.57 -6.15
N LEU A 10 0.99 7.68 -5.96
CA LEU A 10 1.07 6.82 -4.78
C LEU A 10 1.05 7.60 -3.47
N GLY A 11 1.71 8.76 -3.48
CA GLY A 11 1.75 9.64 -2.33
C GLY A 11 0.36 10.15 -1.93
N ASN A 12 -0.48 10.52 -2.89
CA ASN A 12 -1.85 10.95 -2.59
C ASN A 12 -2.78 9.77 -2.23
N ALA A 13 -2.53 8.59 -2.80
CA ALA A 13 -3.27 7.36 -2.49
C ALA A 13 -3.06 6.87 -1.06
N PHE A 14 -1.86 7.07 -0.52
CA PHE A 14 -1.48 6.67 0.83
C PHE A 14 -1.36 7.83 1.83
N GLY A 15 -1.53 9.08 1.38
CA GLY A 15 -1.40 10.28 2.22
C GLY A 15 0.05 10.62 2.61
N ALA A 16 1.05 10.11 1.87
CA ALA A 16 2.46 10.37 2.12
C ALA A 16 3.05 11.24 0.98
N PRO A 17 3.50 12.47 1.25
CA PRO A 17 3.99 13.39 0.21
C PRO A 17 5.27 12.91 -0.49
N SER A 18 6.03 12.00 0.13
CA SER A 18 7.23 11.40 -0.43
C SER A 18 7.38 9.97 0.07
N LEU A 19 7.60 9.02 -0.85
CA LEU A 19 7.84 7.62 -0.52
C LEU A 19 9.34 7.31 -0.64
N PRO A 20 9.97 6.65 0.35
CA PRO A 20 11.37 6.26 0.26
C PRO A 20 11.70 5.51 -1.04
N GLY A 21 12.66 6.05 -1.79
CA GLY A 21 13.11 5.51 -3.07
C GLY A 21 12.18 5.78 -4.26
N LEU A 22 11.08 6.51 -4.10
CA LEU A 22 10.18 6.92 -5.17
C LEU A 22 10.07 8.45 -5.17
N GLY A 23 10.23 9.08 -6.33
CA GLY A 23 10.10 10.54 -6.44
C GLY A 23 8.68 11.00 -6.09
N PRO A 24 8.49 12.28 -5.69
CA PRO A 24 7.19 12.85 -5.31
C PRO A 24 6.10 12.74 -6.40
N SER A 25 6.49 12.50 -7.65
CA SER A 25 5.61 12.33 -8.82
C SER A 25 5.41 10.86 -9.22
N THR A 26 5.82 9.88 -8.41
CA THR A 26 5.68 8.46 -8.78
C THR A 26 4.21 8.05 -8.79
N SER A 27 3.73 7.67 -9.98
CA SER A 27 2.40 7.10 -10.16
C SER A 27 2.34 5.66 -9.62
N LEU A 28 1.17 5.21 -9.15
CA LEU A 28 0.92 3.83 -8.70
C LEU A 28 1.48 2.75 -9.65
N PRO A 29 1.27 2.84 -10.98
CA PRO A 29 1.83 1.88 -11.93
C PRO A 29 3.36 1.88 -11.95
N GLN A 30 4.00 3.05 -11.78
CA GLN A 30 5.46 3.18 -11.85
C GLN A 30 6.17 2.60 -10.63
N ALA A 31 5.52 2.58 -9.47
CA ALA A 31 6.02 1.83 -8.32
C ALA A 31 5.72 0.33 -8.40
N LEU A 32 4.59 -0.06 -9.00
CA LEU A 32 4.29 -1.46 -9.29
C LEU A 32 5.30 -2.05 -10.28
N SER A 33 5.76 -1.27 -11.27
CA SER A 33 6.79 -1.67 -12.23
C SER A 33 8.22 -1.60 -11.67
N ASN A 34 8.42 -1.14 -10.43
CA ASN A 34 9.74 -0.99 -9.86
C ASN A 34 10.34 -2.38 -9.52
N PRO A 35 11.47 -2.79 -10.14
CA PRO A 35 12.03 -4.13 -9.98
C PRO A 35 12.69 -4.39 -8.62
N ARG A 36 12.52 -3.49 -7.64
CA ARG A 36 13.11 -3.65 -6.31
C ARG A 36 12.53 -4.88 -5.61
N ARG A 37 13.42 -5.80 -5.23
CA ARG A 37 13.12 -7.02 -4.47
C ARG A 37 13.38 -6.85 -2.97
N ASP A 38 13.48 -5.60 -2.51
CA ASP A 38 13.65 -5.24 -1.10
C ASP A 38 12.30 -5.17 -0.38
N GLY A 39 12.32 -4.89 0.93
CA GLY A 39 11.12 -4.82 1.77
C GLY A 39 10.11 -3.77 1.29
N TYR A 40 10.59 -2.68 0.69
CA TYR A 40 9.74 -1.66 0.07
C TYR A 40 9.02 -2.20 -1.16
N GLY A 41 9.69 -2.98 -2.02
CA GLY A 41 9.05 -3.64 -3.16
C GLY A 41 7.86 -4.53 -2.75
N THR A 42 8.04 -5.33 -1.69
CA THR A 42 6.95 -6.15 -1.12
C THR A 42 5.83 -5.27 -0.55
N LEU A 43 6.16 -4.24 0.23
CA LEU A 43 5.17 -3.32 0.78
C LEU A 43 4.36 -2.62 -0.32
N TYR A 44 5.00 -2.18 -1.39
CA TYR A 44 4.33 -1.46 -2.48
C TYR A 44 3.34 -2.35 -3.24
N ARG A 45 3.72 -3.57 -3.60
CA ARG A 45 2.82 -4.50 -4.30
C ARG A 45 1.65 -4.91 -3.41
N GLU A 46 1.96 -5.42 -2.22
CA GLU A 46 0.95 -5.99 -1.33
C GLU A 46 0.09 -4.91 -0.68
N GLY A 47 0.68 -3.75 -0.34
CA GLY A 47 -0.04 -2.60 0.20
C GLY A 47 -0.98 -1.97 -0.82
N THR A 48 -0.61 -1.92 -2.09
CA THR A 48 -1.52 -1.44 -3.16
C THR A 48 -2.69 -2.40 -3.35
N ALA A 49 -2.42 -3.71 -3.40
CA ALA A 49 -3.47 -4.72 -3.48
C ALA A 49 -4.39 -4.67 -2.24
N ALA A 50 -3.83 -4.52 -1.03
CA ALA A 50 -4.59 -4.39 0.20
C ALA A 50 -5.47 -3.13 0.20
N LEU A 51 -4.98 -2.02 -0.35
CA LEU A 51 -5.74 -0.79 -0.46
C LEU A 51 -6.94 -0.99 -1.39
N LEU A 52 -6.73 -1.57 -2.58
CA LEU A 52 -7.81 -1.90 -3.51
C LEU A 52 -8.84 -2.85 -2.87
N ASN A 53 -8.38 -3.95 -2.27
CA ASN A 53 -9.24 -4.93 -1.60
C ASN A 53 -10.05 -4.28 -0.47
N SER A 54 -9.45 -3.39 0.32
CA SER A 54 -10.14 -2.66 1.40
C SER A 54 -11.23 -1.71 0.91
N MET A 55 -11.13 -1.22 -0.33
CA MET A 55 -12.12 -0.32 -0.94
C MET A 55 -13.26 -1.06 -1.63
N VAL A 56 -12.95 -2.19 -2.26
CA VAL A 56 -13.91 -2.95 -3.07
C VAL A 56 -14.72 -3.94 -2.22
N THR A 57 -14.13 -4.48 -1.14
CA THR A 57 -14.82 -5.47 -0.31
C THR A 57 -14.78 -5.16 1.19
N ASN A 58 -15.96 -5.24 1.82
CA ASN A 58 -16.08 -5.20 3.28
C ASN A 58 -15.53 -6.46 3.95
N ARG A 59 -15.29 -7.54 3.18
CA ARG A 59 -14.72 -8.80 3.69
C ARG A 59 -13.19 -8.76 3.80
N PHE A 60 -12.55 -7.66 3.41
CA PHE A 60 -11.11 -7.52 3.59
C PHE A 60 -10.76 -7.29 5.07
N ALA A 61 -9.63 -7.84 5.51
CA ALA A 61 -9.20 -7.80 6.91
C ALA A 61 -8.91 -6.39 7.45
N PHE A 62 -8.63 -5.42 6.58
CA PHE A 62 -8.31 -4.05 6.97
C PHE A 62 -9.26 -3.02 6.35
N THR A 63 -9.44 -1.90 7.02
CA THR A 63 -10.08 -0.70 6.43
C THR A 63 -9.11 0.05 5.54
N THR A 64 -9.63 0.84 4.60
CA THR A 64 -8.80 1.72 3.75
C THR A 64 -7.88 2.63 4.57
N ASN A 65 -8.38 3.15 5.69
CA ASN A 65 -7.59 3.99 6.60
C ASN A 65 -6.48 3.17 7.30
N GLN A 66 -6.80 1.97 7.79
CA GLN A 66 -5.80 1.07 8.40
C GLN A 66 -4.70 0.68 7.40
N VAL A 67 -5.06 0.42 6.14
CA VAL A 67 -4.08 0.13 5.10
C VAL A 67 -3.18 1.35 4.87
N ARG A 68 -3.74 2.56 4.78
CA ARG A 68 -2.96 3.79 4.59
C ARG A 68 -2.00 4.04 5.75
N GLU A 69 -2.49 4.04 6.98
CA GLU A 69 -1.69 4.28 8.18
C GLU A 69 -0.57 3.26 8.34
N SER A 70 -0.89 1.98 8.17
CA SER A 70 0.10 0.91 8.32
C SER A 70 1.15 0.96 7.21
N PHE A 71 0.75 1.32 5.98
CA PHE A 71 1.67 1.53 4.88
C PHE A 71 2.64 2.67 5.17
N VAL A 72 2.14 3.84 5.59
CA VAL A 72 2.97 5.02 5.91
C VAL A 72 3.93 4.72 7.05
N SER A 73 3.44 4.07 8.12
CA SER A 73 4.28 3.64 9.25
C SER A 73 5.42 2.71 8.80
N ALA A 74 5.13 1.77 7.89
CA ALA A 74 6.10 0.82 7.39
C ALA A 74 7.20 1.45 6.50
N LEU A 75 7.01 2.67 6.00
CA LEU A 75 8.03 3.36 5.21
C LEU A 75 9.26 3.74 6.03
N GLY A 76 9.14 3.82 7.37
CA GLY A 76 10.22 4.24 8.26
C GLY A 76 11.48 3.37 8.21
N SER A 77 11.39 2.12 7.73
CA SER A 77 12.57 1.30 7.46
C SER A 77 12.29 0.14 6.50
N ASN A 78 13.33 -0.34 5.80
CA ASN A 78 13.22 -1.51 4.91
C ASN A 78 12.70 -2.76 5.65
N LYS A 79 13.08 -2.94 6.92
CA LYS A 79 12.62 -4.06 7.76
C LYS A 79 11.13 -3.94 8.09
N ALA A 80 10.68 -2.73 8.46
CA ALA A 80 9.26 -2.46 8.71
C ALA A 80 8.43 -2.64 7.44
N ALA A 81 8.93 -2.16 6.30
CA ALA A 81 8.32 -2.35 5.00
C ALA A 81 8.17 -3.84 4.63
N ALA A 82 9.23 -4.64 4.81
CA ALA A 82 9.16 -6.08 4.57
C ALA A 82 8.15 -6.79 5.47
N ALA A 83 8.15 -6.47 6.77
CA ALA A 83 7.24 -7.07 7.74
C ALA A 83 5.78 -6.72 7.42
N GLN A 84 5.48 -5.45 7.17
CA GLN A 84 4.14 -5.01 6.86
C GLN A 84 3.67 -5.51 5.49
N GLY A 85 4.57 -5.58 4.50
CA GLY A 85 4.28 -6.19 3.21
C GLY A 85 3.81 -7.65 3.35
N ARG A 86 4.42 -8.44 4.24
CA ARG A 86 3.96 -9.81 4.54
C ARG A 86 2.59 -9.85 5.22
N VAL A 87 2.29 -8.88 6.09
CA VAL A 87 0.96 -8.77 6.72
C VAL A 87 -0.11 -8.51 5.66
N PHE A 88 0.15 -7.58 4.75
CA PHE A 88 -0.74 -7.31 3.62
C PHE A 88 -0.87 -8.50 2.68
N GLN A 89 0.21 -9.23 2.42
CA GLN A 89 0.17 -10.47 1.65
C GLN A 89 -0.80 -11.48 2.28
N MET A 90 -0.70 -11.76 3.58
CA MET A 90 -1.62 -12.66 4.27
C MET A 90 -3.08 -12.17 4.19
N ALA A 91 -3.30 -10.86 4.25
CA ALA A 91 -4.63 -10.27 4.08
C ALA A 91 -5.19 -10.48 2.67
N ASN A 92 -4.36 -10.25 1.65
CA ASN A 92 -4.71 -10.43 0.24
C ASN A 92 -4.97 -11.90 -0.09
N GLU A 93 -4.22 -12.82 0.52
CA GLU A 93 -4.44 -14.28 0.42
C GLU A 93 -5.67 -14.77 1.21
N GLY A 94 -6.38 -13.87 1.92
CA GLY A 94 -7.57 -14.23 2.72
C GLY A 94 -7.24 -15.03 4.00
N ARG A 95 -5.99 -15.01 4.44
CA ARG A 95 -5.49 -15.75 5.62
C ARG A 95 -5.72 -14.99 6.92
N LEU A 96 -6.12 -13.72 6.83
CA LEU A 96 -6.56 -12.93 7.96
C LEU A 96 -8.09 -12.92 8.04
N LYS A 97 -8.64 -12.88 9.25
CA LYS A 97 -10.08 -12.76 9.45
C LYS A 97 -10.58 -11.44 8.84
N PRO A 98 -11.71 -11.45 8.12
CA PRO A 98 -12.39 -10.23 7.70
C PRO A 98 -12.61 -9.29 8.87
N ARG A 99 -12.53 -7.97 8.62
CA ARG A 99 -12.97 -7.00 9.62
C ARG A 99 -14.48 -7.18 9.87
N ASN A 100 -14.89 -7.12 11.13
CA ASN A 100 -16.30 -7.12 11.52
C ASN A 100 -16.94 -5.76 11.23
#